data_AF-A0A8T3ZP15-F1
#
_entry.id   AF-A0A8T3ZP15-F1
#
_cell.length_a   1.000
_cell.length_b   1.000
_cell.length_c   1.000
_cell.angle_alpha   90.00
_cell.angle_beta   90.00
_cell.angle_gamma   90.00
#
_symmetry.space_group_name_H-M   'P 1'
#
loop_
_entity.id
_entity.type
_entity.pdbx_description
1 polymer ?
#
loop_
_entity_poly.entity_id
_entity_poly.type
_entity_poly.pdbx_seq_one_letter_code
_entity_poly.pdbx_strand_id
1 'polypeptide(L)' 'MAKPSTNCDMCGKAEQLVNALIEGVEMKVCRNCASFGQILQAPKAFASRNSFFRQKVQEPQIIEQIVEEYALK' A
#
# COMPACT_ATOMS: atom_id res chain seq x y z
N MET A 1 -3.09 33.12 -7.60
CA MET A 1 -2.31 32.26 -6.69
C MET A 1 -3.27 31.29 -6.02
N ALA A 2 -3.08 29.98 -6.18
CA ALA A 2 -3.98 28.98 -5.60
C ALA A 2 -3.82 28.97 -4.07
N LYS A 3 -4.89 29.30 -3.35
CA LYS A 3 -4.93 29.27 -1.89
C LYS A 3 -5.00 27.80 -1.46
N PRO A 4 -4.08 27.27 -0.64
CA PRO A 4 -4.13 25.87 -0.25
C PRO A 4 -5.41 25.60 0.55
N SER A 5 -6.19 24.59 0.12
CA SER A 5 -7.42 24.20 0.82
C SER A 5 -7.08 23.73 2.24
N THR A 6 -7.83 24.26 3.22
CA THR A 6 -7.74 23.85 4.63
C THR A 6 -8.60 22.62 4.93
N ASN A 7 -9.31 22.11 3.92
CA ASN A 7 -10.29 21.04 4.02
C ASN A 7 -9.92 19.92 3.04
N CYS A 8 -10.41 18.72 3.30
CA CYS A 8 -10.29 17.57 2.41
C CYS A 8 -11.09 17.83 1.13
N ASP A 9 -10.44 17.71 -0.02
CA ASP A 9 -11.06 17.99 -1.33
C ASP A 9 -12.16 16.97 -1.69
N MET A 10 -12.23 15.80 -1.02
CA MET A 10 -13.27 14.78 -1.24
C MET A 10 -14.45 14.87 -0.27
N CYS A 11 -14.20 15.06 1.03
CA CYS A 11 -15.24 14.96 2.07
C CYS A 11 -15.45 16.23 2.88
N GLY A 12 -14.66 17.28 2.65
CA GLY A 12 -14.78 18.58 3.32
C GLY A 12 -14.23 18.65 4.76
N LYS A 13 -13.78 17.53 5.35
CA LYS A 13 -13.20 17.52 6.72
C LYS A 13 -11.83 18.19 6.75
N ALA A 14 -11.52 18.96 7.80
CA ALA A 14 -10.25 19.68 7.93
C ALA A 14 -9.15 18.94 8.72
N GLU A 15 -9.38 17.68 9.07
CA GLU A 15 -8.49 16.93 9.97
C GLU A 15 -7.48 16.06 9.19
N GLN A 16 -6.23 16.03 9.68
CA GLN A 16 -5.17 15.11 9.24
C GLN A 16 -5.03 15.03 7.71
N LEU A 17 -4.96 16.20 7.08
CA LEU A 17 -4.81 16.31 5.63
C LEU A 17 -3.43 15.88 5.17
N VAL A 18 -3.40 15.10 4.09
CA VAL A 18 -2.21 14.60 3.42
C VAL A 18 -2.36 14.82 1.92
N ASN A 19 -1.24 14.95 1.22
CA ASN A 19 -1.25 14.94 -0.25
C ASN A 19 -1.28 13.49 -0.73
N ALA A 20 -2.29 13.17 -1.54
CA ALA A 20 -2.45 11.86 -2.16
C ALA A 20 -2.68 12.01 -3.65
N LEU A 21 -2.19 11.03 -4.40
CA LEU A 21 -2.45 10.85 -5.82
C LEU A 21 -3.65 9.92 -5.96
N ILE A 22 -4.82 10.48 -6.26
CA ILE A 22 -6.06 9.74 -6.47
C ILE A 22 -6.37 9.82 -7.97
N GLU A 23 -6.46 8.67 -8.64
CA GLU A 23 -6.72 8.60 -10.09
C GLU A 23 -5.76 9.44 -10.95
N GLY A 24 -4.51 9.62 -10.51
CA GLY A 24 -3.50 10.41 -11.22
C GLY A 24 -3.58 11.92 -10.98
N VAL A 25 -4.49 12.38 -10.11
CA VAL A 25 -4.59 13.78 -9.70
C VAL A 25 -4.06 13.96 -8.29
N GLU A 26 -3.15 14.92 -8.09
CA GLU A 26 -2.69 15.29 -6.75
C GLU A 26 -3.76 16.13 -6.04
N MET A 27 -4.22 15.64 -4.90
CA MET A 27 -5.27 16.27 -4.10
C MET A 27 -4.90 16.26 -2.62
N LYS A 28 -5.45 17.21 -1.85
CA LYS A 28 -5.25 17.28 -0.42
C LYS A 28 -6.46 16.70 0.30
N VAL A 29 -6.26 15.54 0.92
CA VAL A 29 -7.36 14.73 1.47
C VAL A 29 -7.06 14.26 2.89
N CYS A 30 -8.09 13.93 3.67
CA CYS A 30 -7.90 13.33 4.99
C CYS A 30 -7.40 11.87 4.88
N ARG A 31 -6.87 11.28 5.97
CA ARG A 31 -6.37 9.89 5.98
C ARG A 31 -7.35 8.85 5.43
N ASN A 32 -8.65 9.01 5.69
CA ASN A 32 -9.65 8.08 5.18
C ASN A 32 -9.78 8.18 3.65
N CYS A 33 -9.85 9.40 3.12
CA CYS A 33 -9.92 9.64 1.68
C CYS A 33 -8.60 9.30 0.96
N ALA A 34 -7.47 9.41 1.65
CA ALA A 34 -6.17 9.00 1.11
C ALA A 34 -6.09 7.50 0.78
N SER A 35 -6.97 6.65 1.36
CA SER A 35 -7.05 5.22 1.05
C SER A 35 -7.49 4.90 -0.38
N PHE A 36 -8.12 5.86 -1.08
CA PHE A 36 -8.54 5.70 -2.47
C PHE A 36 -7.38 5.88 -3.47
N GLY A 37 -6.18 6.24 -3.01
CA GLY A 37 -5.04 6.48 -3.87
C GLY A 37 -3.71 6.21 -3.19
N GLN A 38 -2.65 6.81 -3.74
CA GLN A 38 -1.29 6.69 -3.21
C GLN A 38 -0.89 7.95 -2.44
N ILE A 39 -0.46 7.80 -1.19
CA ILE A 39 0.00 8.93 -0.37
C ILE A 39 1.39 9.38 -0.86
N LEU A 40 1.52 10.64 -1.29
CA LEU A 40 2.76 11.20 -1.85
C LEU A 40 3.71 11.71 -0.75
N GLN A 41 3.16 12.29 0.31
CA GLN A 41 3.92 12.71 1.48
C GLN A 41 3.32 12.09 2.73
N ALA A 42 3.89 10.96 3.16
CA ALA A 42 3.60 10.44 4.48
C ALA A 42 4.09 11.48 5.52
N PRO A 43 3.31 11.79 6.57
CA PRO A 43 3.85 12.53 7.70
C PRO A 43 5.09 11.77 8.17
N LYS A 44 6.21 12.47 8.44
CA LYS A 44 7.44 11.87 8.97
C LYS A 44 7.08 11.02 10.17
N ALA A 45 6.89 9.72 9.95
CA ALA A 45 6.51 8.80 10.99
C ALA A 45 7.74 8.66 11.87
N PHE A 46 7.66 9.10 13.12
CA PHE A 46 8.47 8.47 14.14
C PHE A 46 8.11 6.99 14.08
N ALA A 47 9.09 6.17 13.71
CA ALA A 47 8.95 4.75 13.46
C ALA A 47 8.42 4.04 14.72
N SER A 48 7.10 4.01 14.87
CA SER A 48 6.44 3.09 15.78
C SER A 48 6.39 1.75 15.07
N ARG A 49 7.27 0.85 15.52
CA ARG A 49 7.36 -0.55 15.09
C ARG A 49 5.99 -1.19 15.20
N ASN A 50 5.33 -1.43 14.07
CA ASN A 50 4.47 -2.59 13.88
C ASN A 50 4.26 -2.84 12.39
N SER A 51 5.36 -3.23 11.74
CA SER A 51 5.30 -3.87 10.45
C SER A 51 4.79 -5.30 10.64
N PHE A 52 3.47 -5.48 10.68
CA PHE A 52 2.87 -6.75 10.33
C PHE A 52 3.13 -6.97 8.84
N PHE A 53 4.33 -7.42 8.52
CA PHE A 53 4.66 -7.98 7.23
C PHE A 53 3.66 -9.11 6.98
N ARG A 54 2.73 -8.89 6.05
CA ARG A 54 2.08 -10.01 5.34
C ARG A 54 3.19 -10.69 4.55
N GLN A 55 3.88 -11.64 5.17
CA GLN A 55 4.74 -12.57 4.44
C GLN A 55 3.85 -13.28 3.42
N LYS A 56 4.06 -13.01 2.13
CA LYS A 56 3.55 -13.89 1.08
C LYS A 56 4.24 -15.23 1.28
N VAL A 57 3.50 -16.22 1.76
CA VAL A 57 3.93 -17.61 1.82
C VAL A 57 4.21 -18.04 0.38
N GLN A 58 5.46 -18.32 0.04
CA GLN A 58 5.80 -18.88 -1.27
C GLN A 58 5.36 -20.35 -1.25
N GLU A 59 4.47 -20.74 -2.17
CA GLU A 59 4.10 -22.14 -2.31
C GLU A 59 5.32 -22.97 -2.72
N PRO A 60 5.57 -24.12 -2.07
CA PRO A 60 6.68 -24.98 -2.44
C PRO A 60 6.46 -25.55 -3.85
N GLN A 61 7.46 -25.38 -4.72
CA GLN A 61 7.47 -26.02 -6.03
C GLN A 61 7.64 -27.53 -5.82
N ILE A 62 6.61 -28.31 -6.14
CA ILE A 62 6.67 -29.77 -6.12
C ILE A 62 7.55 -30.19 -7.29
N ILE A 63 8.78 -30.61 -7.00
CA ILE A 63 9.67 -31.19 -8.00
C ILE A 63 9.31 -32.67 -8.09
N GLU A 64 8.78 -33.09 -9.24
CA GLU A 64 8.60 -34.51 -9.54
C GLU A 64 9.96 -35.14 -9.81
N GLN A 65 10.47 -35.93 -8.87
CA GLN A 65 11.71 -36.69 -9.04
C GLN A 65 11.38 -38.06 -9.64
N ILE A 66 11.72 -38.25 -10.91
CA ILE A 66 11.63 -39.56 -11.58
C ILE A 66 12.74 -40.45 -11.01
N VAL A 67 12.39 -41.57 -10.39
CA VAL A 67 13.35 -42.55 -9.88
C VAL A 67 13.65 -43.56 -10.98
N GLU A 68 14.87 -43.49 -11.53
CA GLU A 68 15.31 -44.31 -12.67
C GLU A 68 15.38 -45.82 -12.35
N GLU A 69 15.45 -46.20 -11.08
CA GLU A 69 15.58 -47.61 -10.64
C GLU A 69 14.30 -48.46 -10.77
N TYR A 70 13.13 -47.87 -11.07
CA TYR A 70 11.89 -48.64 -11.23
C TYR A 70 11.82 -49.42 -12.55
N ALA A 71 12.60 -49.04 -13.57
CA ALA A 71 12.51 -49.61 -14.92
C ALA A 71 13.27 -50.94 -15.11
N LEU A 72 13.99 -51.44 -14.10
CA LEU A 72 14.86 -52.61 -14.21
C LEU A 72 14.31 -53.89 -13.52
N LYS A 73 13.01 -53.96 -13.24
CA LYS A 73 12.34 -55.16 -12.70
C LYS A 73 11.41 -55.82 -13.70
#